data_AF-A0A7C4G0I9-F1
#
_entry.id   AF-A0A7C4G0I9-F1
#
_cell.length_a   1.000
_cell.length_b   1.000
_cell.length_c   1.000
_cell.angle_alpha   90.00
_cell.angle_beta   90.00
_cell.angle_gamma   90.00
#
_symmetry.space_group_name_H-M   'P 1'
#
loop_
_entity.id
_entity.type
_entity.pdbx_description
1 polymer ?
#
loop_
_entity_poly.entity_id
_entity_poly.type
_entity_poly.pdbx_seq_one_letter_code
_entity_poly.pdbx_strand_id
1 'polypeptide(L)'
;MQLPSRRIGPSKSWGYVERGAQGFIQFANSEIDEKAPIFIYDRLGEPNKDMLEENLAHIEKGEMAVSFASGMGAISTILGVLTKTGDEIIAHHTLYGCTFSLMTNWYPRYNIKVNQVDLTDINNIYKVLNENT
;
A
#
# COMPACT_ATOMS: atom_id res chain seq x y z
N MET A 1 5.45 -9.18 -17.16
CA MET A 1 4.96 -10.25 -16.26
C MET A 1 3.72 -9.72 -15.59
N GLN A 2 2.55 -10.01 -16.15
CA GLN A 2 1.26 -9.49 -15.68
C GLN A 2 0.93 -10.18 -14.35
N LEU A 3 0.78 -9.43 -13.26
CA LEU A 3 0.22 -10.02 -12.03
C LEU A 3 -1.22 -10.46 -12.35
N PRO A 4 -1.63 -11.67 -11.93
CA PRO A 4 -2.99 -12.14 -12.19
C PRO A 4 -3.97 -11.19 -11.53
N SER A 5 -4.86 -10.59 -12.32
CA SER A 5 -5.88 -9.68 -11.81
C SER A 5 -6.71 -10.41 -10.76
N ARG A 6 -6.74 -9.91 -9.52
CA ARG A 6 -7.66 -10.31 -8.43
C ARG A 6 -9.11 -9.92 -8.75
N ARG A 7 -9.59 -10.15 -9.98
CA ARG A 7 -11.03 -10.04 -10.29
C ARG A 7 -11.71 -11.33 -9.89
N ILE A 8 -12.10 -11.40 -8.61
CA ILE A 8 -13.13 -12.32 -8.17
C ILE A 8 -14.43 -11.84 -8.86
N GLY A 9 -14.93 -12.64 -9.81
CA GLY A 9 -16.11 -12.30 -10.61
C GLY A 9 -17.38 -12.09 -9.77
N PRO A 10 -18.44 -11.50 -10.34
CA PRO A 10 -19.57 -10.91 -9.61
C PRO A 10 -20.60 -11.92 -9.08
N SER A 11 -20.23 -13.12 -8.61
CA SER A 11 -21.24 -14.15 -8.29
C SER A 11 -21.36 -14.62 -6.84
N LYS A 12 -20.42 -14.32 -5.93
CA LYS A 12 -20.56 -14.73 -4.52
C LYS A 12 -19.95 -13.70 -3.56
N SER A 13 -20.81 -12.89 -2.94
CA SER A 13 -20.44 -12.06 -1.78
C SER A 13 -20.30 -12.96 -0.54
N TRP A 14 -19.24 -13.76 -0.49
CA TRP A 14 -18.94 -14.56 0.68
C TRP A 14 -18.53 -13.66 1.84
N GLY A 15 -19.10 -13.92 3.03
CA GLY A 15 -18.66 -13.32 4.26
C GLY A 15 -17.30 -13.84 4.69
N TYR A 16 -16.75 -13.22 5.74
CA TYR A 16 -15.43 -13.55 6.30
C TYR A 16 -15.28 -15.04 6.64
N VAL A 17 -16.31 -15.61 7.28
CA VAL A 17 -16.30 -16.99 7.77
C VAL A 17 -16.18 -17.97 6.62
N GLU A 18 -16.95 -17.76 5.54
CA GLU A 18 -16.91 -18.63 4.37
C GLU A 18 -15.59 -18.51 3.60
N ARG A 19 -15.01 -17.30 3.52
CA ARG A 19 -13.68 -17.08 2.93
C ARG A 19 -12.59 -17.81 3.69
N GLY A 20 -12.59 -17.73 5.03
CA GLY A 20 -11.65 -18.44 5.89
C GLY A 20 -11.76 -19.96 5.71
N ALA A 21 -12.97 -20.50 5.77
CA ALA A 21 -13.21 -21.93 5.59
C ALA A 21 -12.72 -22.45 4.23
N GLN A 22 -12.95 -21.70 3.13
CA GLN A 22 -12.47 -22.06 1.80
C GLN A 22 -10.93 -22.06 1.71
N GLY A 23 -10.27 -21.06 2.29
CA GLY A 23 -8.81 -20.99 2.30
C GLY A 23 -8.16 -22.21 2.96
N PHE A 24 -8.73 -22.70 4.07
CA PHE A 24 -8.25 -23.93 4.72
C PHE A 24 -8.49 -25.20 3.89
N ILE A 25 -9.69 -25.34 3.30
CA ILE A 25 -10.04 -26.51 2.48
C ILE A 25 -9.14 -26.62 1.25
N GLN A 26 -8.75 -25.50 0.65
CA GLN A 26 -7.88 -25.47 -0.53
C GLN A 26 -6.43 -25.74 -0.20
N PHE A 27 -5.92 -25.22 0.91
CA PHE A 27 -4.57 -25.56 1.36
C PHE A 27 -4.39 -27.07 1.56
N ALA A 28 -5.42 -27.76 2.06
CA ALA A 28 -5.40 -29.20 2.28
C ALA A 28 -5.49 -30.04 1.00
N ASN A 29 -5.86 -29.45 -0.15
CA ASN A 29 -6.11 -30.17 -1.40
C ASN A 29 -5.26 -29.61 -2.56
N SER A 30 -4.14 -30.28 -2.84
CA SER A 30 -3.21 -29.94 -3.93
C SER A 30 -3.79 -30.09 -5.35
N GLU A 31 -4.99 -30.64 -5.49
CA GLU A 31 -5.68 -30.85 -6.78
C GLU A 31 -6.67 -29.73 -7.14
N ILE A 32 -6.87 -28.71 -6.29
CA ILE A 32 -7.81 -27.61 -6.53
C ILE A 32 -7.08 -26.41 -7.19
N ASP A 33 -7.58 -26.03 -8.37
CA ASP A 33 -7.11 -24.97 -9.29
C ASP A 33 -6.78 -23.61 -8.62
N GLU A 34 -5.74 -22.96 -9.14
CA GLU A 34 -4.83 -21.92 -8.60
C GLU A 34 -5.44 -20.54 -8.25
N LYS A 35 -6.76 -20.41 -8.09
CA LYS A 35 -7.44 -19.09 -8.20
C LYS A 35 -8.08 -18.54 -6.94
N ALA A 36 -8.09 -19.28 -5.84
CA ALA A 36 -8.74 -18.82 -4.63
C ALA A 36 -7.73 -18.45 -3.53
N PRO A 37 -8.07 -17.46 -2.68
CA PRO A 37 -7.12 -16.89 -1.72
C PRO A 37 -6.75 -17.94 -0.66
N ILE A 38 -5.45 -18.19 -0.57
CA ILE A 38 -4.87 -19.14 0.37
C ILE A 38 -4.54 -18.41 1.68
N PHE A 39 -5.34 -18.65 2.72
CA PHE A 39 -5.18 -18.07 4.06
C PHE A 39 -4.38 -19.02 4.97
N ILE A 40 -3.06 -19.14 4.73
CA ILE A 40 -2.17 -20.00 5.57
C ILE A 40 -1.55 -19.21 6.73
N TYR A 41 -1.19 -17.95 6.48
CA TYR A 41 -0.46 -17.14 7.44
C TYR A 41 -1.00 -15.71 7.41
N ASP A 42 -1.45 -15.26 8.56
CA ASP A 42 -2.17 -13.99 8.78
C ASP A 42 -1.46 -12.77 8.17
N ARG A 43 -0.12 -12.78 8.25
CA ARG A 43 0.73 -11.72 7.67
C ARG A 43 0.60 -11.62 6.14
N LEU A 44 0.36 -12.73 5.46
CA LEU A 44 0.26 -12.81 4.00
C LEU A 44 -1.18 -12.60 3.52
N GLY A 45 -2.16 -13.01 4.33
CA GLY A 45 -3.57 -12.86 4.01
C GLY A 45 -4.43 -13.31 5.18
N GLU A 46 -5.46 -12.52 5.46
CA GLU A 46 -6.47 -12.79 6.48
C GLU A 46 -7.81 -12.33 5.92
N PRO A 47 -8.89 -13.13 6.02
CA PRO A 47 -10.09 -12.81 5.25
C PRO A 47 -10.83 -11.53 5.71
N ASN A 48 -10.71 -11.06 6.95
CA ASN A 48 -11.34 -9.80 7.39
C ASN A 48 -10.58 -8.61 6.79
N LYS A 49 -9.25 -8.68 6.84
CA LYS A 49 -8.32 -7.72 6.25
C LYS A 49 -8.55 -7.60 4.76
N ASP A 50 -8.69 -8.72 4.05
CA ASP A 50 -8.94 -8.71 2.62
C ASP A 50 -10.30 -8.10 2.28
N MET A 51 -11.35 -8.35 3.08
CA MET A 51 -12.64 -7.66 2.92
C MET A 51 -12.52 -6.15 3.15
N LEU A 52 -11.75 -5.72 4.15
CA LEU A 52 -11.49 -4.30 4.40
C LEU A 52 -10.76 -3.66 3.20
N GLU A 53 -9.70 -4.31 2.71
CA GLU A 53 -8.91 -3.83 1.57
C GLU A 53 -9.73 -3.77 0.27
N GLU A 54 -10.56 -4.78 -0.01
CA GLU A 54 -11.48 -4.78 -1.16
C GLU A 54 -12.46 -3.60 -1.10
N ASN A 55 -13.07 -3.36 0.07
CA ASN A 55 -14.01 -2.27 0.26
C ASN A 55 -13.32 -0.90 0.16
N LEU A 56 -12.13 -0.74 0.75
CA LEU A 56 -11.34 0.49 0.64
C LEU A 56 -10.95 0.77 -0.81
N ALA A 57 -10.46 -0.23 -1.54
CA ALA A 57 -10.13 -0.11 -2.96
C ALA A 57 -11.37 0.30 -3.78
N HIS A 58 -12.52 -0.29 -3.49
CA HIS A 58 -13.77 0.03 -4.18
C HIS A 58 -14.21 1.49 -3.94
N ILE A 59 -14.19 1.96 -2.68
CA ILE A 59 -14.62 3.32 -2.31
C ILE A 59 -13.67 4.38 -2.88
N GLU A 60 -12.36 4.13 -2.85
CA GLU A 60 -11.34 5.04 -3.40
C GLU A 60 -11.17 4.92 -4.93
N LYS A 61 -11.95 4.04 -5.58
CA LYS A 61 -11.82 3.72 -7.01
C LYS A 61 -10.40 3.28 -7.40
N GLY A 62 -9.68 2.66 -6.46
CA GLY A 62 -8.36 2.09 -6.65
C GLY A 62 -8.42 0.65 -7.19
N GLU A 63 -7.32 0.19 -7.77
CA GLU A 63 -7.18 -1.21 -8.21
C GLU A 63 -7.00 -2.18 -7.03
N MET A 64 -6.29 -1.71 -5.98
CA MET A 64 -5.95 -2.50 -4.80
C MET A 64 -5.78 -1.56 -3.59
N ALA A 65 -6.02 -2.09 -2.40
CA ALA A 65 -5.63 -1.44 -1.15
C ALA A 65 -4.78 -2.41 -0.33
N VAL A 66 -3.93 -1.85 0.54
CA VAL A 66 -3.15 -2.59 1.52
C VAL A 66 -3.36 -1.92 2.87
N SER A 67 -3.76 -2.70 3.86
CA SER A 67 -3.96 -2.24 5.23
C SER A 67 -2.69 -2.43 6.06
N PHE A 68 -2.48 -1.53 7.00
CA PHE A 68 -1.30 -1.50 7.87
C PHE A 68 -1.75 -1.39 9.33
N ALA A 69 -0.89 -1.84 10.26
CA ALA A 69 -1.16 -1.73 11.69
C ALA A 69 -1.28 -0.29 12.20
N SER A 70 -0.75 0.70 11.46
CA SER A 70 -0.91 2.12 11.77
C SER A 70 -0.77 2.98 10.50
N GLY A 71 -1.25 4.23 10.57
CA GLY A 71 -1.08 5.20 9.48
C GLY A 71 0.39 5.52 9.19
N MET A 72 1.25 5.60 10.21
CA MET A 72 2.69 5.77 10.00
C MET A 72 3.33 4.53 9.37
N GLY A 73 2.82 3.33 9.65
CA GLY A 73 3.21 2.10 8.95
C GLY A 73 2.91 2.17 7.46
N ALA A 74 1.74 2.69 7.08
CA ALA A 74 1.38 2.90 5.69
C ALA A 74 2.29 3.94 5.01
N ILE A 75 2.47 5.12 5.64
CA ILE A 75 3.27 6.23 5.10
C ILE A 75 4.75 5.83 4.94
N SER A 76 5.35 5.21 5.95
CA SER A 76 6.76 4.81 5.88
C SER A 76 6.99 3.67 4.89
N THR A 77 6.05 2.73 4.78
CA THR A 77 6.16 1.63 3.80
C THR A 77 6.06 2.16 2.38
N ILE A 78 5.07 2.99 2.06
CA ILE A 78 4.91 3.47 0.68
C ILE A 78 6.12 4.29 0.24
N LEU A 79 6.61 5.19 1.10
CA LEU A 79 7.80 5.98 0.80
C LEU A 79 9.04 5.09 0.68
N GLY A 80 9.22 4.09 1.56
CA GLY A 80 10.35 3.17 1.48
C GLY A 80 10.31 2.22 0.28
N VAL A 81 9.13 1.92 -0.27
CA VAL A 81 8.97 1.13 -1.50
C VAL A 81 9.24 1.97 -2.74
N LEU A 82 8.82 3.24 -2.73
CA LEU A 82 8.92 4.13 -3.88
C LEU A 82 10.29 4.82 -4.01
N THR A 83 11.06 4.89 -2.92
CA THR A 83 12.33 5.61 -2.89
C THR A 83 13.50 4.69 -2.56
N LYS A 84 14.68 5.09 -3.01
CA LYS A 84 15.98 4.49 -2.69
C LYS A 84 16.98 5.60 -2.37
N THR A 85 18.15 5.21 -1.86
CA THR A 85 19.26 6.13 -1.63
C THR A 85 19.60 6.94 -2.88
N GLY A 86 19.71 8.26 -2.71
CA GLY A 86 19.97 9.22 -3.78
C GLY A 86 18.72 9.91 -4.32
N ASP A 87 17.53 9.37 -4.05
CA ASP A 87 16.27 9.97 -4.48
C ASP A 87 15.91 11.22 -3.65
N GLU A 88 15.01 12.04 -4.20
CA GLU A 88 14.48 13.23 -3.56
C GLU A 88 12.96 13.16 -3.43
N ILE A 89 12.41 13.65 -2.31
CA ILE A 89 10.97 13.74 -2.09
C ILE A 89 10.58 15.22 -2.07
N ILE A 90 9.53 15.60 -2.80
CA ILE A 90 8.89 16.91 -2.65
C ILE A 90 7.74 16.79 -1.65
N ALA A 91 7.73 17.66 -0.64
CA ALA A 91 6.68 17.68 0.37
C ALA A 91 6.19 19.10 0.69
N HIS A 92 4.96 19.20 1.19
CA HIS A 92 4.42 20.48 1.67
C HIS A 92 5.08 20.92 2.98
N HIS A 93 5.11 22.23 3.26
CA HIS A 93 5.54 22.74 4.57
C HIS A 93 4.59 22.33 5.71
N THR A 94 3.30 22.23 5.41
CA THR A 94 2.27 21.79 6.37
C THR A 94 1.99 20.30 6.16
N LEU A 95 2.56 19.48 7.04
CA LEU A 95 2.33 18.03 7.11
C LEU A 95 1.95 17.62 8.53
N TYR A 96 1.31 16.46 8.64
CA TYR A 96 1.14 15.78 9.93
C TYR A 96 2.51 15.61 10.62
N GLY A 97 2.58 15.91 11.92
CA GLY A 97 3.85 16.08 12.64
C GLY A 97 4.78 14.86 12.59
N CYS A 98 4.24 13.64 12.68
CA CYS A 98 5.07 12.43 12.57
C CYS A 98 5.61 12.23 11.15
N THR A 99 4.85 12.59 10.12
CA THR A 99 5.31 12.58 8.72
C THR A 99 6.40 13.63 8.51
N PHE A 100 6.22 14.83 9.06
CA PHE A 100 7.25 15.86 9.04
C PHE A 100 8.56 15.39 9.70
N SER A 101 8.46 14.75 10.87
CA SER A 101 9.63 14.19 11.56
C SER A 101 10.28 13.05 10.78
N LEU A 102 9.50 12.19 10.14
CA LEU A 102 10.02 11.14 9.24
C LEU A 102 10.83 11.75 8.08
N MET A 103 10.29 12.79 7.45
CA MET A 103 10.93 13.49 6.33
C MET A 103 12.20 14.26 6.72
N THR A 104 12.23 14.88 7.91
CA THR A 104 13.33 15.75 8.32
C THR A 104 14.43 15.03 9.11
N ASN A 105 14.08 13.97 9.85
CA ASN A 105 15.02 13.31 10.77
C ASN A 105 15.42 11.90 10.31
N TRP A 106 14.54 11.18 9.62
CA TRP A 106 14.79 9.78 9.27
C TRP A 106 15.28 9.60 7.84
N TYR A 107 14.56 10.12 6.84
CA TYR A 107 14.94 9.95 5.43
C TYR A 107 16.33 10.51 5.05
N PRO A 108 16.78 11.65 5.60
CA PRO A 108 18.14 12.11 5.36
C PRO A 108 19.23 11.14 5.79
N ARG A 109 18.96 10.27 6.79
CA ARG A 109 19.90 9.21 7.22
C ARG A 109 20.09 8.12 6.19
N TYR A 110 19.14 7.95 5.28
CA TYR A 110 19.21 7.02 4.14
C TYR A 110 19.70 7.70 2.85
N ASN A 111 20.20 8.95 2.97
CA ASN A 111 20.57 9.79 1.85
C ASN A 111 19.43 9.98 0.84
N ILE A 112 18.21 10.12 1.37
CA ILE A 112 17.02 10.56 0.65
C ILE A 112 16.77 12.01 1.05
N LYS A 113 16.85 12.92 0.07
CA LYS A 113 16.67 14.35 0.31
C LYS A 113 15.19 14.70 0.32
N VAL A 114 14.78 15.66 1.15
CA VAL A 114 13.39 16.15 1.14
C VAL A 114 13.38 17.65 0.86
N ASN A 115 12.76 18.03 -0.25
CA ASN A 115 12.51 19.43 -0.62
C ASN A 115 11.14 19.85 -0.10
N GLN A 116 11.12 20.68 0.94
CA GLN A 116 9.87 21.26 1.45
C GLN A 116 9.54 22.54 0.68
N VAL A 117 8.38 22.57 0.03
CA VAL A 117 7.89 23.70 -0.75
C VAL A 117 6.41 23.97 -0.47
N ASP A 118 5.93 25.16 -0.83
CA ASP A 118 4.50 25.42 -0.87
C ASP A 118 3.90 24.79 -2.14
N LEU A 119 2.99 23.84 -1.96
CA LEU A 119 2.36 23.04 -3.02
C LEU A 119 1.07 23.69 -3.52
N THR A 120 0.65 24.82 -2.94
CA THR A 120 -0.47 25.61 -3.45
C THR A 120 -0.10 26.39 -4.72
N ASP A 121 1.21 26.61 -4.95
CA ASP A 121 1.76 27.17 -6.18
C ASP A 121 2.58 26.11 -6.92
N ILE A 122 2.05 25.67 -8.06
CA ILE A 122 2.67 24.65 -8.92
C ILE A 122 4.07 25.05 -9.41
N ASN A 123 4.37 26.35 -9.52
CA ASN A 123 5.69 26.83 -9.94
C ASN A 123 6.79 26.43 -8.97
N ASN A 124 6.47 26.26 -7.68
CA ASN A 124 7.45 25.82 -6.69
C ASN A 124 7.85 24.36 -6.86
N ILE A 125 6.95 23.52 -7.39
CA ILE A 125 7.25 22.13 -7.73
C ILE A 125 8.25 22.08 -8.88
N TYR A 126 7.99 22.82 -9.96
CA TYR A 126 8.87 22.82 -11.15
C TYR A 126 10.29 23.33 -10.86
N LYS A 127 10.49 24.16 -9.83
CA LYS A 127 11.82 24.65 -9.43
C LYS A 127 12.70 23.57 -8.79
N VAL A 128 12.09 22.54 -8.20
CA VAL A 128 12.81 21.52 -7.42
C VAL A 128 12.73 20.14 -8.05
N LEU A 129 11.77 19.91 -8.96
CA LEU A 129 11.62 18.67 -9.72
C LEU A 129 12.87 18.39 -10.55
N ASN A 130 13.42 17.20 -10.40
CA ASN A 130 14.59 16.73 -11.14
C ASN A 130 14.51 15.22 -11.42
N GLU A 131 15.54 14.65 -12.05
CA GLU A 131 15.60 13.24 -12.44
C GLU A 131 15.61 12.24 -11.28
N ASN A 132 15.95 12.69 -10.06
CA ASN A 132 15.97 11.87 -8.86
C ASN A 132 14.71 12.05 -8.00
N THR A 133 13.73 12.85 -8.46
CA THR A 133 12.48 13.14 -7.73
C THR A 133 11.38 12.14 -8.08
#